data_AF-A0A8S2ZSC9-F1
#
_entry.id   AF-A0A8S2ZSC9-F1
#
_cell.length_a   1.000
_cell.length_b   1.000
_cell.length_c   1.000
_cell.angle_alpha   90.00
_cell.angle_beta   90.00
_cell.angle_gamma   90.00
#
_symmetry.space_group_name_H-M   'P 1'
#
loop_
_entity.id
_entity.type
_entity.pdbx_description
1 polymer ?
#
loop_
_entity_poly.entity_id
_entity_poly.type
_entity_poly.pdbx_seq_one_letter_code
_entity_poly.pdbx_strand_id
1 'polypeptide(L)' 'MDQLKSKLGHNAAFLQIPMGLEGNFKGIIDLIERKAFYFNGPNG' A
#
# COMPACT_ATOMS: atom_id res chain seq x y z
N MET A 1 1.80 -10.64 6.42
CA MET A 1 0.62 -10.27 7.27
C MET A 1 0.69 -10.88 8.66
N ASP A 2 1.45 -11.96 8.86
CA ASP A 2 1.41 -12.69 10.12
C ASP A 2 2.14 -11.99 11.28
N GLN A 3 3.15 -11.17 10.98
CA GLN A 3 3.87 -10.41 12.01
C GLN A 3 3.06 -9.28 12.65
N LEU A 4 2.18 -8.60 11.90
CA LEU A 4 1.40 -7.48 12.45
C LEU A 4 0.28 -8.00 13.36
N LYS A 5 -0.37 -9.11 12.96
CA LYS A 5 -1.38 -9.79 13.78
C LYS A 5 -0.78 -10.38 15.05
N SER A 6 0.39 -11.04 14.96
CA SER A 6 1.00 -11.71 16.13
C SER A 6 1.57 -10.74 17.17
N LYS A 7 1.97 -9.53 16.76
CA LYS A 7 2.64 -8.57 17.65
C LYS A 7 1.72 -7.52 18.27
N LEU A 8 0.58 -7.20 17.63
CA LEU A 8 -0.33 -6.13 18.08
C LEU A 8 -1.77 -6.57 18.32
N GLY A 9 -2.13 -7.84 18.08
CA GLY A 9 -3.46 -8.38 18.43
C GLY A 9 -4.65 -7.74 17.69
N HIS A 10 -4.39 -6.93 16.66
CA HIS A 10 -5.43 -6.21 15.92
C HIS A 10 -5.72 -6.86 14.56
N ASN A 11 -7.00 -6.85 14.18
CA ASN A 11 -7.44 -7.16 12.82
C ASN A 11 -7.02 -6.01 11.89
N ALA A 12 -5.75 -6.01 11.50
CA ALA A 12 -5.23 -5.08 10.51
C ALA A 12 -5.82 -5.42 9.14
N ALA A 13 -6.60 -4.50 8.58
CA ALA A 13 -7.00 -4.51 7.18
C ALA A 13 -6.04 -3.62 6.38
N PHE A 14 -5.75 -4.00 5.14
CA PHE A 14 -5.01 -3.14 4.23
C PHE A 14 -5.93 -2.00 3.80
N LEU A 15 -5.51 -0.75 4.02
CA LEU A 15 -6.21 0.44 3.52
C LEU A 15 -5.69 0.84 2.13
N GLN A 16 -4.40 0.62 1.90
CA GLN A 16 -3.71 0.96 0.66
C GLN A 16 -2.85 -0.22 0.20
N ILE A 17 -2.86 -0.49 -1.10
CA ILE A 17 -2.06 -1.53 -1.73
C ILE A 17 -0.99 -0.87 -2.61
N PRO A 18 0.32 -1.09 -2.36
CA PRO A 18 1.37 -0.56 -3.22
C PRO A 18 1.33 -1.21 -4.61
N MET A 19 1.54 -0.41 -5.65
CA MET A 19 1.65 -0.86 -7.03
C MET A 19 3.11 -0.95 -7.43
N GLY A 20 3.58 -2.18 -7.64
CA GLY A 20 4.97 -2.47 -7.98
C GLY A 20 5.80 -2.91 -6.78
N LEU A 21 6.98 -3.44 -7.06
CA LEU A 21 7.93 -3.95 -6.08
C LEU A 21 9.25 -3.19 -6.24
N GLU A 22 9.89 -2.87 -5.12
CA GLU A 22 11.25 -2.30 -5.05
C GLU A 22 11.42 -1.02 -5.90
N GLY A 23 12.37 -0.99 -6.84
CA GLY A 23 12.65 0.16 -7.70
C GLY A 23 11.60 0.45 -8.77
N ASN A 24 10.57 -0.39 -8.89
CA ASN A 24 9.46 -0.21 -9.81
C ASN A 24 8.17 0.21 -9.08
N PHE A 25 8.29 0.90 -7.95
CA PHE A 25 7.13 1.49 -7.29
C PHE A 25 6.49 2.56 -8.18
N LYS A 26 5.24 2.35 -8.56
CA LYS A 26 4.49 3.22 -9.50
C LYS A 26 3.39 4.01 -8.83
N GLY A 27 2.99 3.66 -7.60
CA GLY A 27 1.73 4.16 -7.06
C GLY A 27 1.18 3.38 -5.88
N ILE A 28 0.02 3.82 -5.40
CA ILE A 28 -0.81 3.11 -4.44
C ILE A 28 -2.25 3.01 -4.93
N ILE A 29 -2.93 1.91 -4.59
CA ILE A 29 -4.37 1.74 -4.75
C ILE A 29 -5.02 1.98 -3.40
N ASP A 30 -5.91 2.95 -3.33
CA ASP A 30 -6.72 3.23 -2.15
C ASP A 30 -8.02 2.43 -2.22
N LEU A 31 -8.27 1.57 -1.23
CA LEU A 31 -9.44 0.70 -1.18
C LEU A 31 -10.70 1.39 -0.61
N ILE A 32 -10.53 2.52 0.07
CA ILE A 32 -11.64 3.32 0.62
C ILE A 32 -12.26 4.15 -0.50
N GLU A 33 -11.42 4.93 -1.17
CA GLU A 33 -11.83 5.82 -2.26
C GLU A 33 -11.99 5.09 -3.61
N ARG A 34 -11.52 3.84 -3.71
CA ARG A 34 -11.48 3.03 -4.94
C ARG A 34 -10.76 3.75 -6.09
N LYS A 35 -9.65 4.40 -5.77
CA LYS A 35 -8.82 5.18 -6.73
C LYS A 35 -7.39 4.67 -6.73
N ALA A 36 -6.72 4.84 -7.86
CA ALA A 36 -5.29 4.57 -8.01
C ALA A 36 -4.53 5.89 -8.12
N PHE A 37 -3.51 6.07 -7.29
CA PHE A 37 -2.58 7.19 -7.34
C PHE A 37 -1.27 6.73 -7.97
N TYR A 38 -0.76 7.50 -8.93
CA TYR A 38 0.47 7.20 -9.65
C TYR A 38 1.55 8.23 -9.33
N PHE A 39 2.75 7.77 -9.00
CA PHE A 39 3.92 8.60 -8.70
C PHE A 39 4.83 8.62 -9.94
N ASN A 40 4.57 9.57 -10.82
CA ASN A 40 5.24 9.70 -12.12
C ASN A 40 6.08 10.99 -12.23
N GLY A 41 6.45 11.61 -11.10
CA GLY A 41 7.31 12.80 -11.09
C GLY A 41 8.81 12.48 -10.98
N PRO A 42 9.70 13.43 -11.30
CA PRO A 42 11.16 13.26 -11.13
C PRO A 42 11.59 12.98 -9.68
N ASN A 43 10.70 13.18 -8.70
CA ASN A 43 10.90 12.84 -7.29
C ASN A 43 9.78 11.95 -6.70
N GLY A 44 8.93 11.34 -7.55
CA GLY A 44 7.68 10.70 -7.13
C GLY A 44 6.47 11.63 -7.28
#